data_AF-A0A534RNR8-F1
#
_entry.id   AF-A0A534RNR8-F1
#
_cell.length_a   1.000
_cell.length_b   1.000
_cell.length_c   1.000
_cell.angle_alpha   90.00
_cell.angle_beta   90.00
_cell.angle_gamma   90.00
#
_symmetry.space_group_name_H-M   'P 1'
#
loop_
_entity.id
_entity.type
_entity.pdbx_description
1 polymer ?
#
loop_
_entity_poly.entity_id
_entity_poly.type
_entity_poly.pdbx_seq_one_letter_code
_entity_poly.pdbx_strand_id
1 'polypeptide(L)'
;EQAMRETFGSTCHGAGRVMSRAQAKKAARGRDLEQELGKAGVIARYRGKGTFAEEMPYAYKDVADVVDVVDRAGISKKVVKLKPMAVIKG
;
A
#
# COMPACT_ATOMS: atom_id res chain seq x y z
N GLU A 1 -7.92 -6.21 24.41
CA GLU A 1 -8.65 -5.14 25.13
C GLU A 1 -8.05 -3.75 24.98
N GLN A 2 -6.74 -3.60 24.81
CA GLN A 2 -6.09 -2.28 24.73
C GLN A 2 -6.73 -1.34 23.69
N ALA A 3 -7.03 -1.85 22.48
CA ALA A 3 -7.76 -1.08 21.46
C ALA A 3 -9.11 -0.51 21.95
N MET A 4 -9.87 -1.24 22.77
CA MET A 4 -11.15 -0.75 23.30
C MET A 4 -10.95 0.42 24.27
N ARG A 5 -9.83 0.44 24.99
CA ARG A 5 -9.51 1.46 26.00
C ARG A 5 -8.89 2.72 25.37
N GLU A 6 -8.01 2.55 24.38
CA GLU A 6 -7.21 3.66 23.84
C GLU A 6 -7.76 4.23 22.53
N THR A 7 -8.44 3.42 21.73
CA THR A 7 -8.83 3.79 20.35
C THR A 7 -10.30 3.51 20.04
N PHE A 8 -11.14 3.32 21.07
CA PHE A 8 -12.56 2.95 20.92
C PHE A 8 -12.77 1.73 20.01
N GLY A 9 -11.85 0.76 20.07
CA GLY A 9 -11.91 -0.46 19.25
C GLY A 9 -11.49 -0.25 17.79
N SER A 10 -10.70 0.79 17.48
CA SER A 10 -10.27 1.12 16.12
C SER A 10 -8.77 0.85 15.87
N THR A 11 -8.40 0.74 14.59
CA THR A 11 -7.00 0.55 14.15
C THR A 11 -6.75 1.17 12.75
N CYS A 12 -5.53 1.05 12.23
CA CYS A 12 -5.16 1.53 10.90
C CYS A 12 -5.84 0.72 9.77
N HIS A 13 -6.10 1.38 8.64
CA HIS A 13 -6.73 0.75 7.47
C HIS A 13 -5.73 0.34 6.37
N GLY A 14 -4.47 0.77 6.47
CA GLY A 14 -3.45 0.54 5.45
C GLY A 14 -2.27 1.53 5.55
N ALA A 15 -1.42 1.55 4.51
CA ALA A 15 -0.16 2.29 4.52
C ALA A 15 -0.31 3.83 4.62
N GLY A 16 -1.33 4.39 3.97
CA GLY A 16 -1.42 5.84 3.77
C GLY A 16 -0.39 6.38 2.75
N ARG A 17 -0.72 7.49 2.10
CA ARG A 17 0.11 8.06 1.04
C ARG A 17 1.26 8.89 1.61
N VAL A 18 2.40 8.85 0.93
CA VAL A 18 3.54 9.77 1.12
C VAL A 18 3.72 10.73 -0.05
N MET A 19 3.06 10.45 -1.19
CA MET A 19 3.02 11.34 -2.34
C MET A 19 1.58 11.71 -2.71
N SER A 20 1.34 12.96 -3.07
CA SER A 20 0.11 13.33 -3.77
C SER A 20 0.00 12.57 -5.10
N ARG A 21 -1.21 12.48 -5.66
CA ARG A 21 -1.44 11.83 -6.97
C ARG A 21 -0.61 12.47 -8.08
N ALA A 22 -0.52 13.80 -8.08
CA ALA A 22 0.27 14.56 -9.06
C ALA A 22 1.78 14.28 -8.92
N GLN A 23 2.30 14.23 -7.68
CA GLN A 23 3.69 13.87 -7.42
C GLN A 23 3.98 12.43 -7.86
N ALA A 24 3.08 11.49 -7.55
CA ALA A 24 3.23 10.10 -7.96
C ALA A 24 3.28 9.96 -9.49
N LYS A 25 2.37 10.61 -10.23
CA LYS A 25 2.41 10.67 -11.70
C LYS A 25 3.71 11.25 -12.22
N LYS A 26 4.22 12.32 -11.62
CA LYS A 26 5.49 12.95 -12.03
C LYS A 26 6.67 12.00 -11.79
N ALA A 27 6.72 11.35 -10.64
CA ALA A 27 7.77 10.40 -10.27
C ALA A 27 7.73 9.09 -11.08
N ALA A 28 6.55 8.72 -11.60
CA ALA A 28 6.38 7.56 -12.48
C ALA A 28 6.78 7.83 -13.94
N ARG A 29 7.02 9.09 -14.35
CA ARG A 29 7.39 9.40 -15.74
C ARG A 29 8.71 8.71 -16.11
N GLY A 30 8.71 8.04 -17.25
CA GLY A 30 9.88 7.31 -17.75
C GLY A 30 10.13 5.96 -17.06
N ARG A 31 9.26 5.54 -16.14
CA ARG A 31 9.34 4.22 -15.49
C ARG A 31 8.42 3.22 -16.15
N ASP A 32 8.86 1.97 -16.16
CA ASP A 32 8.05 0.83 -16.57
C ASP A 32 7.52 0.10 -15.34
N LEU A 33 6.44 0.65 -14.76
CA LEU A 33 5.83 0.12 -13.54
C LEU A 33 5.29 -1.31 -13.72
N GLU A 34 4.92 -1.70 -14.94
CA GLU A 34 4.46 -3.05 -15.24
C GLU A 34 5.63 -4.04 -15.19
N GLN A 35 6.77 -3.68 -15.79
CA GLN A 35 7.98 -4.49 -15.68
C GLN A 35 8.49 -4.57 -14.23
N GLU A 36 8.45 -3.47 -13.48
CA GLU A 36 8.85 -3.44 -12.07
C GLU A 36 8.00 -4.41 -11.22
N LEU A 37 6.67 -4.39 -11.39
CA LEU A 37 5.78 -5.32 -10.70
C LEU A 37 5.95 -6.75 -11.20
N GLY A 38 6.19 -6.95 -12.50
CA GLY A 38 6.51 -8.26 -13.07
C GLY A 38 7.78 -8.88 -12.47
N LYS A 39 8.83 -8.09 -12.23
CA LYS A 39 10.04 -8.54 -11.51
C LYS A 39 9.74 -8.94 -10.06
N ALA A 40 8.72 -8.36 -9.45
CA ALA A 40 8.23 -8.74 -8.13
C ALA A 40 7.24 -9.93 -8.14
N GLY A 41 6.99 -10.54 -9.30
CA GLY A 41 6.05 -11.65 -9.46
C GLY A 41 4.58 -11.23 -9.47
N VAL A 42 4.28 -9.96 -9.73
CA VAL A 42 2.93 -9.40 -9.71
C VAL A 42 2.48 -9.02 -11.12
N ILE A 43 1.41 -9.65 -11.60
CA ILE A 43 0.82 -9.34 -12.91
C ILE A 43 -0.08 -8.11 -12.78
N ALA A 44 0.17 -7.06 -13.56
CA ALA A 44 -0.65 -5.86 -13.57
C ALA A 44 -1.59 -5.79 -14.78
N ARG A 45 -2.84 -5.41 -14.55
CA ARG A 45 -3.81 -5.00 -15.59
C ARG A 45 -4.43 -3.68 -15.19
N TYR A 46 -4.44 -2.72 -16.11
CA TYR A 46 -4.91 -1.38 -15.83
C TYR A 46 -5.61 -0.74 -17.03
N ARG A 47 -6.60 0.12 -16.78
CA ARG A 47 -7.29 0.90 -17.83
C ARG A 47 -6.44 2.06 -18.35
N GLY A 48 -5.76 2.77 -17.44
CA GLY A 48 -4.99 3.96 -17.78
C GLY A 48 -3.65 4.01 -17.07
N LYS A 49 -2.58 4.30 -17.83
CA LYS A 49 -1.21 4.47 -17.28
C LYS A 49 -1.16 5.55 -16.20
N GLY A 50 -1.96 6.62 -16.35
CA GLY A 50 -2.05 7.70 -15.37
C GLY A 50 -2.60 7.23 -14.03
N THR A 51 -3.72 6.52 -14.01
CA THR A 51 -4.33 5.97 -12.79
C THR A 51 -3.42 4.94 -12.13
N PHE A 52 -2.77 4.10 -12.94
CA PHE A 52 -1.81 3.13 -12.44
C PHE A 52 -0.60 3.80 -11.77
N ALA A 53 -0.10 4.89 -12.36
CA ALA A 53 0.99 5.68 -11.79
C ALA A 53 0.61 6.38 -10.46
N GLU A 54 -0.66 6.75 -10.25
CA GLU A 54 -1.10 7.31 -8.97
C GLU A 54 -0.99 6.29 -7.84
N GLU A 55 -1.12 5.01 -8.16
CA GLU A 55 -1.21 3.88 -7.24
C GLU A 55 0.09 3.07 -7.15
N MET A 56 1.20 3.58 -7.70
CA MET A 56 2.48 2.88 -7.63
C MET A 56 2.90 2.63 -6.17
N PRO A 57 3.61 1.52 -5.86
CA PRO A 57 3.96 1.16 -4.49
C PRO A 57 4.65 2.29 -3.70
N TYR A 58 5.57 3.01 -4.35
CA TYR A 58 6.35 4.11 -3.75
C TYR A 58 5.54 5.37 -3.42
N ALA A 59 4.27 5.45 -3.84
CA ALA A 59 3.39 6.55 -3.45
C ALA A 59 2.83 6.38 -2.02
N TYR A 60 3.03 5.21 -1.40
CA TYR A 60 2.55 4.82 -0.09
C TYR A 60 3.70 4.55 0.88
N LYS A 61 3.41 4.58 2.19
CA LYS A 61 4.34 4.05 3.21
C LYS A 61 4.53 2.55 3.02
N ASP A 62 5.55 1.98 3.67
CA ASP A 62 5.56 0.54 3.87
C ASP A 62 4.42 0.16 4.82
N VAL A 63 3.50 -0.69 4.34
CA VAL A 63 2.39 -1.19 5.16
C VAL A 63 2.87 -2.06 6.32
N ALA A 64 4.02 -2.73 6.17
CA ALA A 64 4.60 -3.54 7.23
C ALA A 64 4.95 -2.68 8.45
N ASP A 65 5.54 -1.50 8.24
CA ASP A 65 5.87 -0.56 9.32
C ASP A 65 4.62 -0.08 10.04
N VAL A 66 3.55 0.24 9.30
CA VAL A 66 2.28 0.68 9.90
C VAL A 66 1.66 -0.43 10.75
N VAL A 67 1.65 -1.66 10.24
CA VAL A 67 1.14 -2.84 10.98
C VAL A 67 2.01 -3.14 12.20
N ASP A 68 3.32 -2.99 12.09
CA ASP A 68 4.27 -3.19 13.20
C ASP A 68 4.03 -2.20 14.34
N VAL A 69 3.71 -0.94 14.03
CA VAL A 69 3.40 0.07 15.04
C VAL A 69 2.14 -0.29 15.81
N VAL A 70 1.04 -0.64 15.14
CA VAL A 70 -0.24 -0.94 15.82
C VAL A 70 -0.21 -2.28 16.58
N ASP A 71 0.61 -3.23 16.12
CA ASP A 71 0.86 -4.51 16.80
C ASP A 71 1.69 -4.30 18.08
N ARG A 72 2.77 -3.50 18.01
CA ARG A 72 3.59 -3.13 19.17
C ARG A 72 2.84 -2.25 20.17
N ALA A 73 1.95 -1.39 19.70
CA ALA A 73 1.05 -0.62 20.54
C ALA A 73 -0.04 -1.48 21.21
N GLY A 74 -0.17 -2.77 20.85
CA GLY A 74 -1.15 -3.68 21.43
C GLY A 74 -2.60 -3.41 21.01
N ILE A 75 -2.83 -2.47 20.10
CA ILE A 75 -4.17 -2.15 19.57
C ILE A 75 -4.56 -3.02 18.37
N SER A 76 -3.66 -3.87 17.88
CA SER A 76 -3.92 -4.89 16.86
C SER A 76 -3.04 -6.10 17.10
N LYS A 77 -3.42 -7.24 16.54
CA LYS A 77 -2.62 -8.48 16.56
C LYS A 77 -2.35 -8.91 15.14
N LYS A 78 -1.08 -9.10 14.77
CA LYS A 78 -0.74 -9.72 13.48
C LYS A 78 -1.27 -11.15 13.43
N VAL A 79 -1.89 -11.50 12.31
CA VAL A 79 -2.46 -12.84 12.07
C VAL A 79 -1.84 -13.47 10.83
N VAL A 80 -1.90 -12.77 9.70
CA VAL A 80 -1.39 -13.26 8.42
C VAL A 80 -0.87 -12.11 7.58
N LYS A 81 0.13 -12.40 6.73
CA LYS A 81 0.60 -11.48 5.68
C LYS A 81 0.30 -12.08 4.32
N LEU A 82 -0.40 -11.33 3.48
CA LEU A 82 -0.71 -11.71 2.11
C LEU A 82 0.29 -11.06 1.15
N LYS A 83 0.60 -11.74 0.05
CA LYS A 83 1.38 -11.20 -1.06
C LYS A 83 0.53 -11.25 -2.33
N PRO A 84 0.43 -10.15 -3.10
CA PRO A 84 -0.37 -10.15 -4.33
C PRO A 84 0.31 -10.99 -5.41
N MET A 85 -0.49 -11.71 -6.20
CA MET A 85 -0.04 -12.36 -7.44
C MET A 85 -0.45 -11.56 -8.67
N ALA A 86 -1.57 -10.84 -8.57
CA ALA A 86 -2.08 -9.98 -9.63
C ALA A 86 -2.80 -8.76 -9.06
N VAL A 87 -2.78 -7.66 -9.82
CA VAL A 87 -3.52 -6.43 -9.53
C VAL A 87 -4.28 -5.97 -10.76
N ILE A 88 -5.57 -5.66 -10.58
CA ILE A 88 -6.44 -5.12 -11.63
C ILE A 88 -6.92 -3.75 -11.17
N LYS A 89 -6.62 -2.69 -11.92
CA LYS A 89 -7.01 -1.31 -11.57
C LYS A 89 -7.72 -0.59 -12.72
N GLY A 90 -8.89 -0.02 -12.41
CA GLY A 90 -9.71 0.77 -13.32
C GLY A 90 -9.42 2.25 -13.24
#